data_AF-A0A7H0HT28-F1
#
_entry.id   AF-A0A7H0HT28-F1
#
_cell.length_a   1.000
_cell.length_b   1.000
_cell.length_c   1.000
_cell.angle_alpha   90.00
_cell.angle_beta   90.00
_cell.angle_gamma   90.00
#
_symmetry.space_group_name_H-M   'P 1'
#
loop_
_entity.id
_entity.type
_entity.pdbx_description
1 polymer ?
#
loop_
_entity_poly.entity_id
_entity_poly.type
_entity_poly.pdbx_seq_one_letter_code
_entity_poly.pdbx_strand_id
1 'polypeptide(L)'
;MDKDLTITTLAERPGLKDAMWRMPDTWDEFVVQDPVGWANIGRIVAELPEYVLVATDPAGEVVARAFSVPLALEADGRRELPDRGWDQVMLWAFSDLRHGRAPDTVSAVEITVATGRQGQGISGRMLAAMRDNAARLGFSEVIAPVRPSAKSAEPHTPIHEYAHRTRESDGLPYDPWLRVHVRAGGVVEKVAPASMTVSGSTGEWRRWTGLPFEESGAAVVPGALVPVHVEAERGYAVYVEPNVWVRHRL
;
A
#
# COMPACT_ATOMS: atom_id res chain seq x y z
N MET A 1 -19.32 11.29 17.92
CA MET A 1 -19.10 12.65 17.41
C MET A 1 -18.58 12.47 16.00
N ASP A 2 -19.51 12.47 15.05
CA ASP A 2 -19.24 12.29 13.64
C ASP A 2 -18.44 13.49 13.16
N LYS A 3 -17.13 13.34 12.96
CA LYS A 3 -16.30 14.42 12.44
C LYS A 3 -16.42 14.34 10.94
N ASP A 4 -17.23 15.23 10.35
CA ASP A 4 -17.32 15.42 8.91
C ASP A 4 -15.92 15.62 8.34
N LEU A 5 -15.47 14.65 7.53
CA LEU A 5 -14.24 14.75 6.78
C LEU A 5 -14.62 15.19 5.37
N THR A 6 -13.90 16.16 4.85
CA THR A 6 -13.97 16.54 3.43
C THR A 6 -12.87 15.81 2.69
N ILE A 7 -13.26 14.81 1.89
CA ILE A 7 -12.35 14.05 1.03
C ILE A 7 -12.49 14.58 -0.40
N THR A 8 -11.38 15.00 -0.99
CA THR A 8 -11.34 15.44 -2.41
C THR A 8 -10.13 14.84 -3.09
N THR A 9 -10.12 14.87 -4.41
CA THR A 9 -8.89 14.68 -5.17
C THR A 9 -7.91 15.83 -4.93
N LEU A 10 -6.63 15.59 -5.17
CA LEU A 10 -5.61 16.64 -5.18
C LEU A 10 -5.79 17.56 -6.41
N ALA A 11 -6.33 17.04 -7.51
CA ALA A 11 -6.69 17.84 -8.69
C ALA A 11 -7.72 18.94 -8.35
N GLU A 12 -8.70 18.64 -7.49
CA GLU A 12 -9.71 19.62 -7.05
C GLU A 12 -9.14 20.66 -6.06
N ARG A 13 -8.20 20.26 -5.20
CA ARG A 13 -7.58 21.14 -4.19
C ARG A 13 -6.05 21.04 -4.21
N PRO A 14 -5.37 21.54 -5.26
CA PRO A 14 -3.92 21.38 -5.43
C PRO A 14 -3.11 22.06 -4.33
N GLY A 15 -3.66 23.09 -3.67
CA GLY A 15 -3.05 23.75 -2.52
C GLY A 15 -2.83 22.86 -1.29
N LEU A 16 -3.44 21.66 -1.24
CA LEU A 16 -3.23 20.70 -0.16
C LEU A 16 -1.94 19.89 -0.30
N LYS A 17 -1.23 19.96 -1.43
CA LYS A 17 -0.05 19.14 -1.74
C LYS A 17 0.99 19.19 -0.61
N ASP A 18 1.38 20.38 -0.19
CA ASP A 18 2.44 20.53 0.80
C ASP A 18 1.99 20.10 2.20
N ALA A 19 0.72 20.34 2.55
CA ALA A 19 0.15 19.90 3.81
C ALA A 19 0.03 18.36 3.86
N MET A 20 -0.32 17.73 2.74
CA MET A 20 -0.36 16.28 2.58
C MET A 20 1.03 15.65 2.78
N TRP A 21 2.09 16.22 2.20
CA TRP A 21 3.44 15.70 2.40
C TRP A 21 3.99 15.89 3.81
N ARG A 22 3.57 16.95 4.52
CA ARG A 22 3.94 17.17 5.92
C ARG A 22 3.10 16.36 6.91
N MET A 23 2.04 15.69 6.45
CA MET A 23 1.18 14.89 7.32
C MET A 23 2.02 13.78 7.97
N PRO A 24 2.03 13.67 9.31
CA PRO A 24 2.78 12.62 9.98
C PRO A 24 2.20 11.25 9.63
N ASP A 25 3.07 10.29 9.34
CA ASP A 25 2.69 8.90 9.10
C ASP A 25 3.48 7.93 9.98
N THR A 26 3.24 6.64 9.79
CA THR A 26 3.80 5.54 10.57
C THR A 26 4.54 4.54 9.69
N TRP A 27 5.05 4.97 8.53
CA TRP A 27 5.84 4.10 7.68
C TRP A 27 7.23 3.89 8.30
N ASP A 28 7.65 2.63 8.42
CA ASP A 28 9.00 2.30 8.87
C ASP A 28 10.03 2.79 7.84
N GLU A 29 11.17 3.30 8.32
CA GLU A 29 12.19 3.91 7.47
C GLU A 29 12.68 2.97 6.37
N PHE A 30 12.87 1.68 6.67
CA PHE A 30 13.33 0.73 5.67
C PHE A 30 12.31 0.52 4.53
N VAL A 31 11.00 0.65 4.80
CA VAL A 31 9.97 0.45 3.77
C VAL A 31 10.04 1.54 2.70
N VAL A 32 10.33 2.78 3.10
CA VAL A 32 10.44 3.90 2.15
C VAL A 32 11.71 3.85 1.29
N GLN A 33 12.60 2.89 1.54
CA GLN A 33 13.82 2.65 0.74
C GLN A 33 13.59 1.68 -0.42
N ASP A 34 12.37 1.19 -0.62
CA ASP A 34 12.02 0.49 -1.87
C ASP A 34 12.27 1.42 -3.08
N PRO A 35 13.15 1.03 -4.03
CA PRO A 35 13.45 1.83 -5.21
C PRO A 35 12.23 2.16 -6.08
N VAL A 36 11.24 1.26 -6.15
CA VAL A 36 10.05 1.49 -6.99
C VAL A 36 9.20 2.60 -6.38
N GLY A 37 8.94 2.55 -5.08
CA GLY A 37 8.23 3.59 -4.34
C GLY A 37 8.96 4.92 -4.34
N TRP A 38 10.26 4.91 -4.05
CA TRP A 38 11.11 6.10 -4.08
C TRP A 38 11.02 6.82 -5.44
N ALA A 39 11.06 6.08 -6.55
CA ALA A 39 11.04 6.68 -7.89
C ALA A 39 9.66 7.18 -8.34
N ASN A 40 8.56 6.64 -7.80
CA ASN A 40 7.24 6.78 -8.42
C ASN A 40 6.16 7.41 -7.53
N ILE A 41 6.29 7.42 -6.20
CA ILE A 41 5.26 8.02 -5.32
C ILE A 41 5.07 9.52 -5.59
N GLY A 42 6.16 10.27 -5.77
CA GLY A 42 6.09 11.68 -6.15
C GLY A 42 5.46 11.92 -7.52
N ARG A 43 5.58 10.93 -8.43
CA ARG A 43 5.00 10.99 -9.77
C ARG A 43 3.49 10.82 -9.77
N ILE A 44 2.92 10.01 -8.86
CA ILE A 44 1.46 9.93 -8.70
C ILE A 44 0.90 11.32 -8.41
N VAL A 45 1.53 12.03 -7.49
CA VAL A 45 1.11 13.38 -7.08
C VAL A 45 1.28 14.43 -8.18
N ALA A 46 2.30 14.28 -9.03
CA ALA A 46 2.58 15.24 -10.09
C ALA A 46 1.81 14.97 -11.40
N GLU A 47 1.63 13.71 -11.77
CA GLU A 47 1.12 13.28 -13.09
C GLU A 47 -0.28 12.68 -13.02
N LEU A 48 -0.75 12.26 -11.83
CA LEU A 48 -2.03 11.59 -11.61
C LEU A 48 -2.82 12.18 -10.41
N PRO A 49 -2.93 13.52 -10.26
CA PRO A 49 -3.55 14.14 -9.08
C PRO A 49 -5.05 13.80 -8.90
N GLU A 50 -5.73 13.31 -9.95
CA GLU A 50 -7.11 12.81 -9.91
C GLU A 50 -7.23 11.48 -9.15
N TYR A 51 -6.12 10.76 -8.97
CA TYR A 51 -6.02 9.49 -8.24
C TYR A 51 -5.40 9.65 -6.85
N VAL A 52 -5.15 10.90 -6.43
CA VAL A 52 -4.70 11.25 -5.09
C VAL A 52 -5.86 11.81 -4.31
N LEU A 53 -6.28 11.15 -3.24
CA LEU A 53 -7.32 11.64 -2.34
C LEU A 53 -6.70 12.22 -1.07
N VAL A 54 -7.22 13.36 -0.63
CA VAL A 54 -6.81 14.03 0.60
C VAL A 54 -8.03 14.31 1.46
N ALA A 55 -8.02 13.82 2.69
CA ALA A 55 -9.04 14.10 3.70
C ALA A 55 -8.59 15.25 4.60
N THR A 56 -9.45 16.26 4.71
CA THR A 56 -9.33 17.32 5.71
C THR A 56 -10.42 17.22 6.75
N ASP A 57 -10.13 17.59 7.99
CA ASP A 57 -11.15 17.76 9.01
C ASP A 57 -11.81 19.17 8.95
N PRO A 58 -12.81 19.48 9.81
CA PRO A 58 -13.49 20.78 9.76
C PRO A 58 -12.59 22.00 10.02
N ALA A 59 -11.43 21.83 10.65
CA ALA A 59 -10.45 22.90 10.83
C ALA A 59 -9.55 23.09 9.60
N GLY A 60 -9.70 22.23 8.58
CA GLY A 60 -8.89 22.26 7.36
C GLY A 60 -7.57 21.49 7.48
N GLU A 61 -7.32 20.80 8.60
CA GLU A 61 -6.10 20.01 8.76
C GLU A 61 -6.18 18.72 7.93
N VAL A 62 -5.07 18.36 7.26
CA VAL A 62 -4.97 17.09 6.54
C VAL A 62 -4.81 15.96 7.55
N VAL A 63 -5.73 14.98 7.48
CA VAL A 63 -5.81 13.87 8.44
C VAL A 63 -5.64 12.49 7.82
N ALA A 64 -5.78 12.40 6.49
CA ALA A 64 -5.45 11.20 5.73
C ALA A 64 -5.15 11.53 4.27
N ARG A 65 -4.39 10.64 3.63
CA ARG A 65 -4.14 10.61 2.19
C ARG A 65 -4.36 9.21 1.64
N ALA A 66 -4.69 9.11 0.37
CA ALA A 66 -4.72 7.84 -0.34
C ALA A 66 -4.20 8.03 -1.76
N PHE A 67 -3.38 7.07 -2.21
CA PHE A 67 -2.86 7.03 -3.57
C PHE A 67 -3.41 5.79 -4.27
N SER A 68 -3.81 5.98 -5.51
CA SER A 68 -4.07 4.91 -6.45
C SER A 68 -3.46 5.26 -7.81
N VAL A 69 -3.35 4.25 -8.68
CA VAL A 69 -2.84 4.43 -10.04
C VAL A 69 -3.72 3.68 -11.04
N PRO A 70 -4.02 4.27 -12.21
CA PRO A 70 -4.67 3.57 -13.30
C PRO A 70 -3.66 2.71 -14.06
N LEU A 71 -4.08 1.54 -14.53
CA LEU A 71 -3.27 0.63 -15.35
C LEU A 71 -4.12 -0.19 -16.32
N ALA A 72 -3.49 -0.75 -17.35
CA ALA A 72 -4.12 -1.67 -18.28
C ALA A 72 -3.86 -3.13 -17.84
N LEU A 73 -4.81 -3.74 -17.15
CA LEU A 73 -4.71 -5.12 -16.66
C LEU A 73 -5.07 -6.12 -17.77
N GLU A 74 -5.92 -5.72 -18.71
CA GLU A 74 -6.30 -6.55 -19.86
C GLU A 74 -5.25 -6.55 -20.99
N ALA A 75 -4.14 -5.82 -20.81
CA ALA A 75 -3.01 -5.87 -21.72
C ALA A 75 -2.42 -7.28 -21.79
N ASP A 76 -1.83 -7.62 -22.94
CA ASP A 76 -1.29 -8.96 -23.19
C ASP A 76 -0.24 -9.34 -22.12
N GLY A 77 -0.40 -10.55 -21.58
CA GLY A 77 0.42 -11.07 -20.47
C GLY A 77 0.16 -10.49 -19.07
N ARG A 78 -0.94 -9.74 -18.84
CA ARG A 78 -1.22 -9.09 -17.54
C ARG A 78 -2.56 -9.43 -16.88
N ARG A 79 -3.38 -10.28 -17.49
CA ARG A 79 -4.74 -10.60 -17.00
C ARG A 79 -4.77 -11.22 -15.60
N GLU A 80 -3.68 -11.82 -15.17
CA GLU A 80 -3.53 -12.33 -13.80
C GLU A 80 -2.87 -11.29 -12.90
N LEU A 81 -3.31 -11.22 -11.64
CA LEU A 81 -2.68 -10.34 -10.66
C LEU A 81 -1.23 -10.78 -10.40
N PRO A 82 -0.25 -9.86 -10.50
CA PRO A 82 1.15 -10.23 -10.51
C PRO A 82 1.64 -10.66 -9.12
N ASP A 83 2.54 -11.65 -9.09
CA ASP A 83 3.19 -12.10 -7.86
C ASP A 83 4.09 -11.01 -7.23
N ARG A 84 4.54 -10.08 -8.08
CA ARG A 84 5.31 -8.89 -7.71
C ARG A 84 4.46 -7.70 -7.23
N GLY A 85 3.16 -7.91 -7.03
CA GLY A 85 2.33 -7.06 -6.20
C GLY A 85 2.39 -5.57 -6.48
N TRP A 86 2.63 -4.81 -5.41
CA TRP A 86 2.71 -3.36 -5.32
C TRP A 86 3.76 -2.76 -6.28
N ASP A 87 4.98 -3.31 -6.31
CA ASP A 87 6.04 -2.86 -7.21
C ASP A 87 5.61 -3.00 -8.67
N GLN A 88 4.98 -4.12 -9.02
CA GLN A 88 4.63 -4.42 -10.39
C GLN A 88 3.52 -3.52 -10.93
N VAL A 89 2.50 -3.21 -10.11
CA VAL A 89 1.43 -2.30 -10.53
C VAL A 89 1.92 -0.87 -10.69
N MET A 90 2.86 -0.42 -9.84
CA MET A 90 3.52 0.87 -10.00
C MET A 90 4.30 0.94 -11.32
N LEU A 91 5.11 -0.09 -11.61
CA LEU A 91 5.85 -0.17 -12.87
C LEU A 91 4.94 -0.24 -14.10
N TRP A 92 3.82 -0.99 -14.02
CA TRP A 92 2.84 -1.06 -15.10
C TRP A 92 2.14 0.27 -15.33
N ALA A 93 1.60 0.90 -14.28
CA ALA A 93 0.89 2.18 -14.39
C ALA A 93 1.74 3.26 -15.07
N PHE A 94 2.99 3.42 -14.64
CA PHE A 94 3.87 4.43 -15.23
C PHE A 94 4.44 4.04 -16.60
N SER A 95 4.54 2.74 -16.91
CA SER A 95 4.83 2.29 -18.27
C SER A 95 3.65 2.58 -19.20
N ASP A 96 2.43 2.31 -18.75
CA ASP A 96 1.20 2.51 -19.53
C ASP A 96 0.98 4.00 -19.79
N LEU A 97 1.17 4.84 -18.77
CA LEU A 97 1.16 6.31 -18.91
C LEU A 97 2.18 6.79 -19.94
N ARG A 98 3.42 6.30 -19.85
CA ARG A 98 4.51 6.68 -20.80
C ARG A 98 4.18 6.31 -22.24
N HIS A 99 3.49 5.19 -22.46
CA HIS A 99 3.15 4.70 -23.80
C HIS A 99 1.72 5.06 -24.24
N GLY A 100 0.99 5.87 -23.46
CA GLY A 100 -0.38 6.26 -23.76
C GLY A 100 -1.37 5.10 -23.85
N ARG A 101 -1.15 4.02 -23.09
CA ARG A 101 -2.11 2.90 -23.04
C ARG A 101 -3.33 3.32 -22.24
N ALA A 102 -4.52 3.03 -22.77
CA ALA A 102 -5.77 3.28 -22.07
C ALA A 102 -5.88 2.33 -20.87
N PRO A 103 -6.03 2.86 -19.64
CA PRO A 103 -6.20 2.02 -18.46
C PRO A 103 -7.63 1.46 -18.38
N ASP A 104 -7.75 0.27 -17.81
CA ASP A 104 -9.02 -0.44 -17.60
C ASP A 104 -9.30 -0.75 -16.12
N THR A 105 -8.29 -0.60 -15.27
CA THR A 105 -8.32 -0.97 -13.84
C THR A 105 -7.61 0.09 -13.01
N VAL A 106 -8.03 0.28 -11.76
CA VAL A 106 -7.31 1.11 -10.78
C VAL A 106 -6.69 0.21 -9.71
N SER A 107 -5.39 0.38 -9.44
CA SER A 107 -4.75 -0.24 -8.28
C SER A 107 -4.65 0.76 -7.14
N ALA A 108 -5.11 0.38 -5.94
CA ALA A 108 -4.75 1.06 -4.72
C ALA A 108 -3.24 0.91 -4.47
N VAL A 109 -2.61 1.99 -3.98
CA VAL A 109 -1.17 2.02 -3.66
C VAL A 109 -0.99 2.21 -2.16
N GLU A 110 -1.69 3.17 -1.55
CA GLU A 110 -1.70 3.34 -0.10
C GLU A 110 -2.96 4.04 0.40
N ILE A 111 -3.26 3.82 1.69
CA ILE A 111 -4.13 4.66 2.50
C ILE A 111 -3.38 4.93 3.79
N THR A 112 -3.08 6.20 4.05
CA THR A 112 -2.31 6.63 5.21
C THR A 112 -3.16 7.57 6.05
N VAL A 113 -3.31 7.26 7.35
CA VAL A 113 -4.03 8.08 8.32
C VAL A 113 -3.02 8.69 9.29
N ALA A 114 -3.15 9.99 9.55
CA ALA A 114 -2.24 10.70 10.44
C ALA A 114 -2.11 10.01 11.80
N THR A 115 -0.89 9.95 12.36
CA THR A 115 -0.56 9.18 13.58
C THR A 115 -1.50 9.45 14.77
N GLY A 116 -1.90 10.70 14.99
CA GLY A 116 -2.85 11.09 16.06
C GLY A 116 -4.35 10.86 15.74
N ARG A 117 -4.66 10.32 14.56
CA ARG A 117 -6.04 10.18 14.02
C ARG A 117 -6.42 8.73 13.70
N GLN A 118 -5.52 7.78 13.96
CA GLN A 118 -5.77 6.35 13.78
C GLN A 118 -6.86 5.83 14.74
N GLY A 119 -7.44 4.67 14.42
CA GLY A 119 -8.51 4.05 15.22
C GLY A 119 -9.89 4.72 15.13
N GLN A 120 -10.03 5.80 14.35
CA GLN A 120 -11.28 6.56 14.20
C GLN A 120 -12.10 6.16 12.96
N GLY A 121 -11.81 5.03 12.33
CA GLY A 121 -12.51 4.55 11.12
C GLY A 121 -12.20 5.31 9.83
N ILE A 122 -11.22 6.23 9.84
CA ILE A 122 -10.87 7.09 8.69
C ILE A 122 -10.42 6.28 7.47
N SER A 123 -9.64 5.20 7.68
CA SER A 123 -9.14 4.38 6.58
C SER A 123 -10.26 3.69 5.78
N GLY A 124 -11.34 3.27 6.45
CA GLY A 124 -12.53 2.74 5.77
C GLY A 124 -13.25 3.80 4.92
N ARG A 125 -13.32 5.05 5.41
CA ARG A 125 -13.88 6.17 4.65
C ARG A 125 -13.01 6.52 3.43
N MET A 126 -11.69 6.49 3.58
CA MET A 126 -10.75 6.70 2.47
C MET A 126 -10.86 5.59 1.42
N LEU A 127 -11.02 4.33 1.83
CA LEU A 127 -11.24 3.21 0.91
C LEU A 127 -12.55 3.37 0.13
N ALA A 128 -13.64 3.76 0.81
CA ALA A 128 -14.91 4.05 0.14
C ALA A 128 -14.74 5.18 -0.88
N ALA A 129 -14.14 6.30 -0.49
CA ALA A 129 -13.89 7.43 -1.39
C ALA A 129 -13.00 7.07 -2.59
N MET A 130 -12.01 6.18 -2.41
CA MET A 130 -11.18 5.67 -3.51
C MET A 130 -12.01 4.87 -4.52
N ARG A 131 -12.89 4.00 -4.04
CA ARG A 131 -13.82 3.22 -4.89
C ARG A 131 -14.78 4.13 -5.64
N ASP A 132 -15.39 5.09 -4.93
CA ASP A 132 -16.31 6.07 -5.53
C ASP A 132 -15.60 6.93 -6.59
N ASN A 133 -14.35 7.35 -6.33
CA ASN A 133 -13.55 8.09 -7.30
C ASN A 133 -13.20 7.26 -8.53
N ALA A 134 -12.83 5.99 -8.36
CA ALA A 134 -12.57 5.09 -9.49
C ALA A 134 -13.85 4.90 -10.34
N ALA A 135 -15.01 4.71 -9.71
CA ALA A 135 -16.28 4.60 -10.41
C ALA A 135 -16.63 5.89 -11.17
N ARG A 136 -16.43 7.07 -10.54
CA ARG A 136 -16.63 8.38 -11.17
C ARG A 136 -15.73 8.59 -12.40
N LEU A 137 -14.52 8.03 -12.38
CA LEU A 137 -13.57 8.06 -13.50
C LEU A 137 -13.88 7.01 -14.58
N GLY A 138 -14.94 6.20 -14.41
CA GLY A 138 -15.42 5.25 -15.40
C GLY A 138 -14.85 3.83 -15.29
N PHE A 139 -14.12 3.53 -14.21
CA PHE A 139 -13.63 2.18 -13.95
C PHE A 139 -14.72 1.31 -13.32
N SER A 140 -14.64 0.00 -13.53
CA SER A 140 -15.54 -1.00 -12.94
C SER A 140 -14.90 -1.78 -11.79
N GLU A 141 -13.60 -1.56 -11.54
CA GLU A 141 -12.82 -2.35 -10.59
C GLU A 141 -11.69 -1.55 -9.92
N VAL A 142 -11.46 -1.86 -8.64
CA VAL A 142 -10.25 -1.53 -7.90
C VAL A 142 -9.57 -2.80 -7.41
N ILE A 143 -8.27 -2.94 -7.66
CA ILE A 143 -7.43 -3.99 -7.08
C ILE A 143 -6.51 -3.38 -6.01
N ALA A 144 -6.17 -4.13 -4.97
CA ALA A 144 -5.33 -3.64 -3.89
C ALA A 144 -4.32 -4.72 -3.45
N PRO A 145 -3.00 -4.49 -3.55
CA PRO A 145 -2.00 -5.33 -2.91
C PRO A 145 -1.93 -4.91 -1.44
N VAL A 146 -2.74 -5.54 -0.60
CA VAL A 146 -2.91 -5.14 0.80
C VAL A 146 -1.75 -5.65 1.65
N ARG A 147 -1.00 -4.73 2.25
CA ARG A 147 -0.05 -5.01 3.33
C ARG A 147 -0.80 -5.27 4.65
N PRO A 148 -0.88 -6.52 5.17
CA PRO A 148 -1.69 -6.81 6.36
C PRO A 148 -1.08 -6.15 7.61
N SER A 149 -1.88 -5.33 8.30
CA SER A 149 -1.39 -4.42 9.34
C SER A 149 -0.88 -5.11 10.61
N ALA A 150 -1.37 -6.31 10.92
CA ALA A 150 -1.00 -7.05 12.13
C ALA A 150 -0.01 -8.19 11.85
N LYS A 151 0.40 -8.42 10.59
CA LYS A 151 1.26 -9.55 10.22
C LYS A 151 2.68 -9.45 10.80
N SER A 152 3.17 -8.24 11.07
CA SER A 152 4.50 -8.03 11.68
C SER A 152 4.61 -8.59 13.11
N ALA A 153 3.49 -8.87 13.79
CA ALA A 153 3.49 -9.56 15.09
C ALA A 153 3.79 -11.06 14.98
N GLU A 154 3.66 -11.65 13.79
CA GLU A 154 3.88 -13.07 13.52
C GLU A 154 4.82 -13.26 12.32
N PRO A 155 6.06 -12.73 12.34
CA PRO A 155 6.91 -12.63 11.15
C PRO A 155 7.24 -14.00 10.53
N HIS A 156 7.29 -15.06 11.32
CA HIS A 156 7.59 -16.42 10.86
C HIS A 156 6.39 -17.19 10.32
N THR A 157 5.15 -16.71 10.55
CA THR A 157 3.97 -17.37 10.00
C THR A 157 3.94 -17.18 8.48
N PRO A 158 3.77 -18.25 7.68
CA PRO A 158 3.62 -18.14 6.24
C PRO A 158 2.46 -17.22 5.88
N ILE A 159 2.69 -16.30 4.95
CA ILE A 159 1.66 -15.32 4.55
C ILE A 159 0.42 -16.00 3.95
N HIS A 160 0.58 -17.13 3.25
CA HIS A 160 -0.54 -17.90 2.69
C HIS A 160 -1.45 -18.47 3.78
N GLU A 161 -0.90 -18.83 4.93
CA GLU A 161 -1.72 -19.24 6.07
C GLU A 161 -2.39 -18.00 6.69
N TYR A 162 -1.60 -16.98 7.01
CA TYR A 162 -2.08 -15.77 7.70
C TYR A 162 -3.20 -15.05 6.94
N ALA A 163 -3.04 -14.87 5.62
CA ALA A 163 -3.98 -14.13 4.77
C ALA A 163 -5.38 -14.76 4.73
N HIS A 164 -5.48 -16.07 4.95
CA HIS A 164 -6.73 -16.82 4.90
C HIS A 164 -7.28 -17.18 6.29
N ARG A 165 -6.61 -16.77 7.38
CA ARG A 165 -7.16 -16.92 8.73
C ARG A 165 -8.38 -16.01 8.90
N THR A 166 -9.44 -16.57 9.44
CA THR A 166 -10.69 -15.85 9.75
C THR A 166 -10.97 -15.92 11.25
N ARG A 167 -11.79 -14.97 11.74
CA ARG A 167 -12.28 -15.01 13.11
C ARG A 167 -13.48 -15.92 13.20
N GLU A 168 -13.53 -16.75 14.22
CA GLU A 168 -14.67 -17.66 14.45
C GLU A 168 -15.99 -16.92 14.66
N SER A 169 -15.96 -15.71 15.22
CA SER A 169 -17.16 -14.97 15.59
C SER A 169 -17.98 -14.44 14.41
N ASP A 170 -17.33 -14.09 13.29
CA ASP A 170 -18.01 -13.49 12.14
C ASP A 170 -17.48 -13.94 10.77
N GLY A 171 -16.53 -14.88 10.73
CA GLY A 171 -15.96 -15.40 9.48
C GLY A 171 -15.13 -14.39 8.69
N LEU A 172 -14.93 -13.17 9.19
CA LEU A 172 -14.14 -12.14 8.52
C LEU A 172 -12.64 -12.38 8.73
N PRO A 173 -11.76 -11.79 7.89
CA PRO A 173 -10.32 -11.91 8.05
C PRO A 173 -9.86 -11.57 9.47
N TYR A 174 -8.90 -12.36 9.95
CA TYR A 174 -8.24 -12.14 11.23
C TYR A 174 -7.50 -10.80 11.26
N ASP A 175 -6.75 -10.49 10.20
CA ASP A 175 -6.03 -9.22 10.06
C ASP A 175 -6.99 -8.02 10.02
N PRO A 176 -6.75 -6.97 10.83
CA PRO A 176 -7.61 -5.79 10.86
C PRO A 176 -7.78 -5.07 9.54
N TRP A 177 -6.72 -4.97 8.72
CA TRP A 177 -6.76 -4.21 7.49
C TRP A 177 -7.43 -4.99 6.36
N LEU A 178 -7.12 -6.29 6.21
CA LEU A 178 -7.86 -7.17 5.31
C LEU A 178 -9.36 -7.18 5.64
N ARG A 179 -9.71 -7.17 6.93
CA ARG A 179 -11.10 -7.11 7.37
C ARG A 179 -11.80 -5.81 6.96
N VAL A 180 -11.11 -4.67 6.93
CA VAL A 180 -11.69 -3.42 6.40
C VAL A 180 -12.03 -3.57 4.92
N HIS A 181 -11.13 -4.14 4.12
CA HIS A 181 -11.41 -4.36 2.70
C HIS A 181 -12.56 -5.34 2.46
N VAL A 182 -12.60 -6.47 3.17
CA VAL A 182 -13.68 -7.45 3.01
C VAL A 182 -15.03 -6.88 3.46
N ARG A 183 -15.07 -6.08 4.54
CA ARG A 183 -16.30 -5.37 4.95
C ARG A 183 -16.79 -4.37 3.91
N ALA A 184 -15.88 -3.81 3.12
CA ALA A 184 -16.21 -2.93 2.00
C ALA A 184 -16.65 -3.67 0.73
N GLY A 185 -16.82 -5.00 0.79
CA GLY A 185 -17.20 -5.85 -0.35
C GLY A 185 -16.03 -6.40 -1.15
N GLY A 186 -14.79 -6.19 -0.68
CA GLY A 186 -13.60 -6.74 -1.32
C GLY A 186 -13.48 -8.26 -1.16
N VAL A 187 -12.91 -8.92 -2.16
CA VAL A 187 -12.63 -10.36 -2.15
C VAL A 187 -11.12 -10.59 -2.13
N VAL A 188 -10.63 -11.34 -1.14
CA VAL A 188 -9.24 -11.79 -1.10
C VAL A 188 -9.02 -12.80 -2.23
N GLU A 189 -8.11 -12.51 -3.14
CA GLU A 189 -7.91 -13.32 -4.35
C GLU A 189 -6.70 -14.25 -4.23
N LYS A 190 -5.52 -13.71 -3.95
CA LYS A 190 -4.29 -14.48 -3.77
C LYS A 190 -3.24 -13.67 -3.01
N VAL A 191 -2.18 -14.33 -2.59
CA VAL A 191 -0.96 -13.67 -2.10
C VAL A 191 -0.14 -13.17 -3.28
N ALA A 192 0.45 -11.99 -3.14
CA ALA A 192 1.58 -11.49 -3.93
C ALA A 192 2.88 -11.74 -3.13
N PRO A 193 3.62 -12.83 -3.37
CA PRO A 193 4.72 -13.22 -2.50
C PRO A 193 5.92 -12.27 -2.53
N ALA A 194 6.05 -11.44 -3.56
CA ALA A 194 7.18 -10.52 -3.75
C ALA A 194 6.68 -9.10 -4.05
N SER A 195 5.71 -8.63 -3.27
CA SER A 195 4.96 -7.41 -3.53
C SER A 195 5.80 -6.13 -3.47
N MET A 196 6.67 -6.03 -2.47
CA MET A 196 7.65 -4.95 -2.35
C MET A 196 9.03 -5.54 -2.08
N THR A 197 10.07 -5.00 -2.69
CA THR A 197 11.45 -5.45 -2.45
C THR A 197 12.36 -4.30 -2.01
N VAL A 198 12.84 -4.37 -0.78
CA VAL A 198 13.86 -3.44 -0.27
C VAL A 198 15.20 -4.17 -0.28
N SER A 199 16.21 -3.57 -0.91
CA SER A 199 17.57 -4.10 -0.91
C SER A 199 18.55 -3.00 -0.56
N GLY A 200 19.64 -3.37 0.10
CA GLY A 200 20.66 -2.42 0.52
C GLY A 200 21.86 -3.13 1.13
N SER A 201 22.94 -2.39 1.31
CA SER A 201 24.11 -2.84 2.07
C SER A 201 23.76 -3.11 3.54
N THR A 202 24.50 -3.98 4.21
CA THR A 202 24.30 -4.18 5.67
C THR A 202 24.50 -2.87 6.45
N GLY A 203 25.36 -1.98 5.96
CA GLY A 203 25.54 -0.64 6.52
C GLY A 203 24.30 0.25 6.38
N GLU A 204 23.57 0.16 5.27
CA GLU A 204 22.28 0.83 5.09
C GLU A 204 21.22 0.28 6.03
N TRP A 205 21.09 -1.05 6.08
CA TRP A 205 20.15 -1.72 6.97
C TRP A 205 20.37 -1.37 8.44
N ARG A 206 21.63 -1.29 8.89
CA ARG A 206 21.98 -0.79 10.24
C ARG A 206 21.45 0.62 10.49
N ARG A 207 21.55 1.52 9.50
CA ARG A 207 21.05 2.90 9.64
C ARG A 207 19.53 2.95 9.71
N TRP A 208 18.85 2.21 8.83
CA TRP A 208 17.39 2.23 8.73
C TRP A 208 16.69 1.56 9.92
N THR A 209 17.35 0.59 10.57
CA THR A 209 16.71 -0.26 11.58
C THR A 209 17.33 -0.17 12.97
N GLY A 210 18.57 0.30 13.09
CA GLY A 210 19.36 0.24 14.32
C GLY A 210 19.84 -1.17 14.70
N LEU A 211 19.59 -2.20 13.87
CA LEU A 211 19.97 -3.58 14.13
C LEU A 211 21.36 -3.91 13.57
N PRO A 212 22.06 -4.94 14.09
CA PRO A 212 23.48 -5.16 13.77
C PRO A 212 23.74 -5.68 12.35
N PHE A 213 22.90 -6.55 11.76
CA PHE A 213 23.12 -7.11 10.42
C PHE A 213 24.55 -7.67 10.19
N GLU A 214 25.11 -8.34 11.20
CA GLU A 214 26.49 -8.88 11.19
C GLU A 214 26.55 -10.36 10.78
N GLU A 215 25.47 -11.11 10.93
CA GLU A 215 25.40 -12.54 10.64
C GLU A 215 24.47 -12.81 9.45
N SER A 216 24.88 -13.73 8.57
CA SER A 216 24.04 -14.18 7.46
C SER A 216 22.85 -15.00 7.97
N GLY A 217 21.71 -14.88 7.30
CA GLY A 217 20.48 -15.59 7.66
C GLY A 217 19.26 -14.67 7.79
N ALA A 218 18.28 -15.11 8.57
CA ALA A 218 17.00 -14.41 8.71
C ALA A 218 17.03 -13.44 9.91
N ALA A 219 16.94 -12.13 9.64
CA ALA A 219 16.84 -11.10 10.66
C ALA A 219 15.39 -10.64 10.85
N VAL A 220 14.88 -10.68 12.08
CA VAL A 220 13.56 -10.12 12.41
C VAL A 220 13.72 -8.62 12.65
N VAL A 221 13.09 -7.83 11.79
CA VAL A 221 13.07 -6.36 11.87
C VAL A 221 11.69 -5.92 12.37
N PRO A 222 11.59 -5.09 13.43
CA PRO A 222 10.31 -4.53 13.85
C PRO A 222 9.59 -3.85 12.68
N GLY A 223 8.29 -4.12 12.54
CA GLY A 223 7.47 -3.58 11.44
C GLY A 223 7.51 -4.39 10.15
N ALA A 224 8.54 -5.20 9.90
CA ALA A 224 8.60 -6.08 8.73
C ALA A 224 7.62 -7.27 8.86
N LEU A 225 6.97 -7.62 7.74
CA LEU A 225 5.98 -8.71 7.70
C LEU A 225 6.60 -10.11 7.72
N VAL A 226 7.85 -10.22 7.30
CA VAL A 226 8.66 -11.45 7.23
C VAL A 226 10.12 -11.10 7.55
N PRO A 227 10.97 -12.07 7.92
CA PRO A 227 12.38 -11.80 8.15
C PRO A 227 13.10 -11.24 6.92
N VAL A 228 14.09 -10.38 7.16
CA VAL A 228 15.01 -9.88 6.13
C VAL A 228 16.11 -10.91 5.91
N HIS A 229 16.43 -11.22 4.66
CA HIS A 229 17.51 -12.12 4.29
C HIS A 229 18.84 -11.37 4.28
N VAL A 230 19.75 -11.73 5.19
CA VAL A 230 21.06 -11.10 5.36
C VAL A 230 22.14 -11.98 4.72
N GLU A 231 22.98 -11.36 3.90
CA GLU A 231 24.16 -11.95 3.26
C GLU A 231 25.38 -11.16 3.74
N ALA A 232 25.76 -11.38 5.01
CA ALA A 232 26.74 -10.56 5.70
C ALA A 232 28.13 -10.63 5.04
N GLU A 233 28.55 -11.82 4.61
CA GLU A 233 29.81 -12.06 3.89
C GLU A 233 29.90 -11.27 2.58
N ARG A 234 28.75 -11.02 1.94
CA ARG A 234 28.64 -10.24 0.69
C ARG A 234 28.26 -8.79 0.93
N GLY A 235 28.01 -8.41 2.19
CA GLY A 235 27.76 -7.04 2.60
C GLY A 235 26.38 -6.48 2.26
N TYR A 236 25.36 -7.31 2.00
CA TYR A 236 24.00 -6.84 1.70
C TYR A 236 22.91 -7.59 2.47
N ALA A 237 21.71 -7.01 2.48
CA ALA A 237 20.50 -7.70 2.89
C ALA A 237 19.31 -7.32 1.99
N VAL A 238 18.36 -8.25 1.86
CA VAL A 238 17.18 -8.12 1.01
C VAL A 238 15.93 -8.48 1.80
N TYR A 239 14.97 -7.59 1.77
CA TYR A 239 13.63 -7.78 2.30
C TYR A 239 12.65 -7.94 1.14
N VAL A 240 11.94 -9.06 1.12
CA VAL A 240 10.89 -9.34 0.12
C VAL A 240 9.58 -9.40 0.87
N GLU A 241 8.79 -8.32 0.81
CA GLU A 241 7.52 -8.21 1.49
C GLU A 241 6.40 -8.89 0.70
N PRO A 242 5.63 -9.80 1.31
CA PRO A 242 4.42 -10.28 0.69
C PRO A 242 3.24 -9.37 1.00
N ASN A 243 2.36 -9.17 0.02
CA ASN A 243 1.05 -8.55 0.24
C ASN A 243 -0.06 -9.52 -0.18
N VAL A 244 -1.31 -9.12 0.05
CA VAL A 244 -2.50 -9.92 -0.25
C VAL A 244 -3.36 -9.15 -1.23
N TRP A 245 -3.56 -9.71 -2.42
CA TRP A 245 -4.43 -9.13 -3.42
C TRP A 245 -5.89 -9.18 -2.95
N VAL A 246 -6.54 -8.01 -2.94
CA VAL A 246 -7.97 -7.88 -2.71
C VAL A 246 -8.60 -7.13 -3.88
N ARG A 247 -9.65 -7.71 -4.46
CA ARG A 247 -10.38 -7.16 -5.61
C ARG A 247 -11.71 -6.57 -5.15
N HIS A 248 -12.03 -5.37 -5.63
CA HIS A 248 -13.27 -4.65 -5.37
C HIS A 248 -13.97 -4.39 -6.69
N ARG A 249 -15.15 -4.97 -6.88
CA ARG A 249 -16.06 -4.52 -7.94
C ARG A 249 -16.75 -3.23 -7.50
N LEU A 250 -16.98 -2.34 -8.46
CA LEU A 250 -17.56 -1.01 -8.24
C LEU A 250 -19.04 -0.97 -8.59
#